data_AF-A0AAU8JC24-F1
#
_entry.id   AF-A0AAU8JC24-F1
#
_cell.length_a   1.000
_cell.length_b   1.000
_cell.length_c   1.000
_cell.angle_alpha   90.00
_cell.angle_beta   90.00
_cell.angle_gamma   90.00
#
_symmetry.space_group_name_H-M   'P 1'
#
loop_
_entity.id
_entity.type
_entity.pdbx_description
1 polymer ?
#
loop_
_entity_poly.entity_id
_entity_poly.type
_entity_poly.pdbx_seq_one_letter_code
_entity_poly.pdbx_strand_id
1 'polypeptide(L)'
;MASMKLSVRDACVQALNLFHQEHGEIEIVVCSRIKDYQELQHRLKFQGAITVQPLSLEQIEHYLANAGAELAAVITAVKTDSQLLELASSPLMLNIITLAYRGMSLDELPQMNLDQRRQHLFDTYIERMFHRRGDRDPYPQAQAKHWLIWLAQKMVEQSQTVFFIEQMQPTWLLNQSRFLISIYLFYLLY
;
A
#
# COMPACT_ATOMS: atom_id res chain seq x y z
N MET A 1 -1.75 -8.15 11.32
CA MET A 1 -1.63 -7.46 12.63
C MET A 1 -1.73 -5.93 12.56
N ALA A 2 -1.31 -5.28 11.47
CA ALA A 2 -1.01 -3.83 11.43
C ALA A 2 -2.18 -2.83 11.56
N SER A 3 -3.43 -3.30 11.63
CA SER A 3 -4.64 -2.45 11.82
C SER A 3 -5.47 -2.85 13.03
N MET A 4 -4.98 -3.78 13.86
CA MET A 4 -5.73 -4.31 15.00
C MET A 4 -5.43 -3.54 16.30
N LYS A 5 -6.37 -3.49 17.25
CA LYS A 5 -6.13 -2.95 18.60
C LYS A 5 -5.08 -3.79 19.34
N LEU A 6 -4.27 -3.15 20.20
CA LEU A 6 -3.16 -3.81 20.92
C LEU A 6 -3.60 -5.06 21.70
N SER A 7 -4.71 -4.99 22.43
CA SER A 7 -5.25 -6.13 23.20
C SER A 7 -5.57 -7.35 22.32
N VAL A 8 -6.02 -7.12 21.09
CA VAL A 8 -6.29 -8.22 20.15
C VAL A 8 -4.98 -8.77 19.57
N ARG A 9 -3.97 -7.92 19.37
CA ARG A 9 -2.63 -8.37 18.92
C ARG A 9 -1.99 -9.32 19.93
N ASP A 10 -2.03 -8.96 21.22
CA ASP A 10 -1.46 -9.81 22.27
C ASP A 10 -2.19 -11.16 22.38
N ALA A 11 -3.52 -11.17 22.30
CA ALA A 11 -4.29 -12.41 22.26
C ALA A 11 -3.89 -13.30 21.07
N CYS A 12 -3.67 -12.70 19.89
CA CYS A 12 -3.16 -13.43 18.72
C CYS A 12 -1.76 -14.00 18.95
N VAL A 13 -0.85 -13.26 19.58
CA VAL A 13 0.51 -13.76 19.90
C VAL A 13 0.44 -14.96 20.83
N GLN A 14 -0.41 -14.91 21.85
CA GLN A 14 -0.60 -16.04 22.76
C GLN A 14 -1.17 -17.27 22.04
N ALA A 15 -2.17 -17.09 21.18
CA ALA A 15 -2.74 -18.17 20.39
C ALA A 15 -1.70 -18.79 19.42
N LEU A 16 -0.87 -17.96 18.77
CA LEU A 16 0.22 -18.41 17.91
C LEU A 16 1.28 -19.20 18.68
N ASN A 17 1.62 -18.75 19.90
CA ASN A 17 2.56 -19.46 20.77
C ASN A 17 2.03 -20.82 21.21
N LEU A 18 0.73 -20.92 21.54
CA LEU A 18 0.08 -22.18 21.89
C LEU A 18 0.07 -23.13 20.68
N PHE A 19 -0.34 -22.63 19.52
CA PHE A 19 -0.37 -23.41 18.28
C PHE A 19 1.01 -23.95 17.91
N HIS A 20 2.07 -23.13 18.02
CA HIS A 20 3.43 -23.57 17.76
C HIS A 20 3.89 -24.65 18.76
N GLN A 21 3.49 -24.55 20.02
CA GLN A 21 3.82 -25.54 21.05
C GLN A 21 3.12 -26.89 20.81
N GLU A 22 1.87 -26.88 20.37
CA GLU A 22 1.08 -28.10 20.11
C GLU A 22 1.50 -28.82 18.83
N HIS A 23 2.01 -28.09 17.84
CA HIS A 23 2.32 -28.59 16.50
C HIS A 23 3.79 -28.40 16.09
N GLY A 24 4.73 -28.59 17.03
CA GLY A 24 6.15 -28.17 16.96
C GLY A 24 7.02 -28.53 15.74
N GLU A 25 6.48 -29.19 14.72
CA GLU A 25 7.14 -29.45 13.42
C GLU A 25 6.76 -28.43 12.33
N ILE A 26 5.85 -27.48 12.58
CA ILE A 26 5.39 -26.52 11.58
C ILE A 26 6.31 -25.30 11.52
N GLU A 27 6.80 -24.98 10.33
CA GLU A 27 7.49 -23.73 10.02
C GLU A 27 6.47 -22.58 9.91
N ILE A 28 6.63 -21.54 10.75
CA ILE A 28 5.72 -20.39 10.79
C ILE A 28 6.51 -19.10 10.61
N VAL A 29 6.04 -18.24 9.71
CA VAL A 29 6.56 -16.88 9.53
C VAL A 29 5.46 -15.87 9.83
N VAL A 30 5.75 -14.92 10.71
CA VAL A 30 4.84 -13.81 11.05
C VAL A 30 5.48 -12.49 10.67
N CYS A 31 4.80 -11.72 9.82
CA CYS A 31 5.22 -10.38 9.42
C CYS A 31 4.47 -9.32 10.23
N SER A 32 5.20 -8.31 10.70
CA SER A 32 4.63 -7.17 11.44
C SER A 32 5.43 -5.89 11.16
N ARG A 33 4.86 -4.72 11.51
CA ARG A 33 5.63 -3.47 11.54
C ARG A 33 6.50 -3.48 12.80
N ILE A 34 7.69 -2.88 12.71
CA ILE A 34 8.64 -2.82 13.84
C ILE A 34 7.98 -2.21 15.09
N LYS A 35 7.25 -1.10 14.94
CA LYS A 35 6.52 -0.46 16.05
C LYS A 35 5.50 -1.40 16.69
N ASP A 36 4.68 -2.06 15.86
CA ASP A 36 3.66 -2.99 16.34
C ASP A 36 4.27 -4.18 17.10
N TYR A 37 5.45 -4.66 16.68
CA TYR A 37 6.18 -5.74 17.34
C TYR A 37 6.78 -5.32 18.68
N GLN A 38 7.36 -4.11 18.74
CA GLN A 38 7.98 -3.56 19.95
C GLN A 38 6.97 -3.29 21.05
N GLU A 39 5.75 -2.89 20.68
CA GLU A 39 4.64 -2.59 21.60
C GLU A 39 3.95 -3.84 22.18
N LEU A 40 4.24 -5.05 21.67
CA LEU A 40 3.63 -6.28 22.20
C LEU A 40 3.99 -6.49 23.67
N GLN A 41 3.03 -6.94 24.47
CA GLN A 41 3.28 -7.36 25.84
C GLN A 41 3.91 -8.75 25.88
N HIS A 42 3.45 -9.64 25.00
CA HIS A 42 4.00 -11.00 24.87
C HIS A 42 4.91 -11.11 23.64
N ARG A 43 6.01 -11.84 23.76
CA ARG A 43 6.89 -12.15 22.62
C ARG A 43 6.45 -13.43 21.91
N LEU A 44 6.64 -13.47 20.60
CA LEU A 44 6.49 -14.69 19.82
C LEU A 44 7.62 -15.66 20.21
N LYS A 45 7.26 -16.90 20.53
CA LYS A 45 8.20 -17.97 20.92
C LYS A 45 8.74 -18.70 19.68
N PHE A 46 9.30 -17.95 18.75
CA PHE A 46 9.90 -18.47 17.52
C PHE A 46 11.44 -18.45 17.61
N GLN A 47 12.10 -19.01 16.60
CA GLN A 47 13.55 -19.19 16.55
C GLN A 47 14.31 -17.86 16.42
N GLY A 48 13.67 -16.81 15.90
CA GLY A 48 14.29 -15.51 15.77
C GLY A 48 13.37 -14.48 15.10
N ALA A 49 13.92 -13.28 14.91
CA ALA A 49 13.28 -12.19 14.20
C ALA A 49 14.25 -11.62 13.15
N ILE A 50 13.72 -11.34 11.96
CA ILE A 50 14.47 -10.73 10.87
C ILE A 50 13.83 -9.39 10.56
N THR A 51 14.65 -8.34 10.46
CA THR A 51 14.20 -7.00 10.13
C THR A 51 14.67 -6.63 8.73
N VAL A 52 13.72 -6.26 7.86
CA VAL A 52 14.03 -5.71 6.54
C VAL A 52 14.65 -4.33 6.72
N GLN A 53 15.87 -4.16 6.23
CA GLN A 53 16.60 -2.89 6.26
C GLN A 53 16.22 -2.00 5.08
N PRO A 54 16.34 -0.66 5.21
CA PRO A 54 16.29 0.24 4.07
C PRO A 54 17.35 -0.12 3.02
N LEU A 55 17.05 0.14 1.75
CA LEU A 55 17.97 -0.09 0.64
C LEU A 55 19.16 0.87 0.72
N SER A 56 20.35 0.34 0.45
CA SER A 56 21.54 1.18 0.27
C SER A 56 21.51 1.92 -1.06
N LEU A 57 22.29 3.01 -1.17
CA LEU A 57 22.44 3.73 -2.43
C LEU A 57 22.88 2.80 -3.58
N GLU A 58 23.86 1.92 -3.33
CA GLU A 58 24.34 0.95 -4.32
C GLU A 58 23.24 -0.01 -4.80
N GLN A 59 22.38 -0.49 -3.88
CA GLN A 59 21.25 -1.35 -4.24
C GLN A 59 20.21 -0.60 -5.07
N ILE A 60 19.95 0.67 -4.75
CA ILE A 60 19.03 1.54 -5.49
C ILE A 60 19.56 1.79 -6.90
N GLU A 61 20.83 2.15 -7.03
CA GLU A 61 21.48 2.36 -8.32
C GLU A 61 21.45 1.11 -9.19
N HIS A 62 21.77 -0.05 -8.60
CA HIS A 62 21.74 -1.33 -9.31
C HIS A 62 20.33 -1.67 -9.80
N TYR A 63 19.32 -1.47 -8.96
CA TYR A 63 17.92 -1.69 -9.34
C TYR A 63 17.49 -0.77 -10.49
N LEU A 64 17.80 0.52 -10.41
CA LEU A 64 17.44 1.50 -11.44
C LEU A 64 18.18 1.25 -12.76
N ALA A 65 19.46 0.89 -12.70
CA ALA A 65 20.25 0.54 -13.88
C ALA A 65 19.67 -0.67 -14.61
N ASN A 66 19.24 -1.70 -13.87
CA ASN A 66 18.60 -2.90 -14.43
C ASN A 66 17.19 -2.62 -14.98
N ALA A 67 16.51 -1.59 -14.49
CA ALA A 67 15.15 -1.24 -14.90
C ALA A 67 15.08 -0.46 -16.24
N GLY A 68 16.23 0.02 -16.76
CA GLY A 68 16.36 0.54 -18.12
C GLY A 68 16.99 1.94 -18.23
N ALA A 69 17.46 2.29 -19.43
CA ALA A 69 18.16 3.55 -19.72
C ALA A 69 17.30 4.81 -19.49
N GLU A 70 15.98 4.69 -19.57
CA GLU A 70 15.01 5.77 -19.31
C GLU A 70 15.01 6.28 -17.85
N LEU A 71 15.79 5.66 -16.96
CA LEU A 71 15.92 6.04 -15.56
C LEU A 71 17.24 6.73 -15.24
N ALA A 72 18.07 7.03 -16.26
CA ALA A 72 19.37 7.69 -16.06
C ALA A 72 19.26 8.99 -15.26
N ALA A 73 18.22 9.81 -15.52
CA ALA A 73 17.96 11.02 -14.76
C ALA A 73 17.65 10.74 -13.28
N VAL A 74 16.88 9.70 -12.98
CA VAL A 74 16.55 9.28 -11.62
C VAL A 74 17.79 8.79 -10.88
N ILE A 75 18.67 8.03 -11.54
CA ILE A 75 19.94 7.58 -10.96
C ILE A 75 20.81 8.79 -10.56
N THR A 76 20.92 9.79 -11.43
CA THR A 76 21.66 11.02 -11.13
C THR A 76 21.00 11.79 -9.98
N ALA A 77 19.67 11.93 -9.98
CA ALA A 77 18.95 12.67 -8.96
C ALA A 77 19.09 12.03 -7.56
N VAL A 78 18.99 10.70 -7.44
CA VAL A 78 19.12 9.99 -6.15
C VAL A 78 20.49 10.21 -5.50
N LYS A 79 21.54 10.49 -6.29
CA LYS A 79 22.90 10.78 -5.77
C LYS A 79 23.04 12.17 -5.17
N THR A 80 22.35 13.15 -5.74
CA THR A 80 22.50 14.56 -5.39
C THR A 80 21.40 15.07 -4.48
N ASP A 81 20.30 14.33 -4.38
CA ASP A 81 19.10 14.71 -3.66
C ASP A 81 18.81 13.73 -2.50
N SER A 82 19.12 14.17 -1.29
CA SER A 82 18.95 13.37 -0.08
C SER A 82 17.49 13.03 0.22
N GLN A 83 16.53 13.87 -0.17
CA GLN A 83 15.11 13.60 0.05
C GLN A 83 14.58 12.57 -0.93
N LEU A 84 15.06 12.59 -2.19
CA LEU A 84 14.72 11.54 -3.15
C LEU A 84 15.35 10.21 -2.74
N LEU A 85 16.59 10.23 -2.25
CA LEU A 85 17.25 9.06 -1.68
C LEU A 85 16.48 8.47 -0.50
N GLU A 86 16.07 9.31 0.46
CA GLU A 86 15.28 8.87 1.62
C GLU A 86 14.00 8.14 1.21
N LEU A 87 13.28 8.68 0.21
CA LEU A 87 12.11 8.01 -0.34
C LEU A 87 12.49 6.69 -1.03
N ALA A 88 13.53 6.68 -1.87
CA ALA A 88 13.98 5.52 -2.62
C ALA A 88 14.53 4.38 -1.74
N SER A 89 14.91 4.65 -0.50
CA SER A 89 15.37 3.62 0.44
C SER A 89 14.29 2.60 0.84
N SER A 90 13.01 2.88 0.58
CA SER A 90 11.94 1.88 0.73
C SER A 90 11.71 1.13 -0.60
N PRO A 91 11.72 -0.22 -0.63
CA PRO A 91 11.51 -0.98 -1.87
C PRO A 91 10.21 -0.63 -2.62
N LEU A 92 9.11 -0.38 -1.90
CA LEU A 92 7.85 0.03 -2.51
C LEU A 92 7.97 1.41 -3.16
N MET A 93 8.57 2.37 -2.45
CA MET A 93 8.75 3.72 -2.96
C MET A 93 9.69 3.74 -4.17
N LEU A 94 10.77 2.95 -4.15
CA LEU A 94 11.66 2.80 -5.28
C LEU A 94 10.91 2.31 -6.52
N ASN A 95 10.05 1.29 -6.38
CA ASN A 95 9.23 0.81 -7.47
C ASN A 95 8.28 1.89 -8.03
N ILE A 96 7.66 2.68 -7.15
CA ILE A 96 6.79 3.79 -7.53
C ILE A 96 7.58 4.87 -8.29
N ILE A 97 8.76 5.26 -7.79
CA ILE A 97 9.67 6.22 -8.45
C ILE A 97 10.04 5.71 -9.85
N THR A 98 10.42 4.43 -9.97
CA THR A 98 10.74 3.79 -11.24
C THR A 98 9.60 3.85 -12.24
N LEU A 99 8.35 3.73 -11.80
CA LEU A 99 7.19 3.79 -12.69
C LEU A 99 6.77 5.24 -12.98
N ALA A 100 6.81 6.13 -11.98
CA ALA A 100 6.36 7.51 -12.04
C ALA A 100 7.32 8.44 -12.79
N TYR A 101 8.63 8.20 -12.70
CA TYR A 101 9.67 9.09 -13.26
C TYR A 101 10.42 8.51 -14.45
N ARG A 102 10.07 7.29 -14.90
CA ARG A 102 10.57 6.71 -16.16
C ARG A 102 10.46 7.71 -17.33
N GLY A 103 11.55 7.94 -18.05
CA GLY A 103 11.57 8.79 -19.24
C GLY A 103 11.53 10.29 -18.96
N MET A 104 11.51 10.72 -17.70
CA MET A 104 11.66 12.13 -17.34
C MET A 104 13.13 12.55 -17.42
N SER A 105 13.36 13.77 -17.85
CA SER A 105 14.67 14.44 -17.78
C SER A 105 14.97 14.95 -16.37
N LEU A 106 16.22 15.31 -16.12
CA LEU A 106 16.65 15.82 -14.81
C LEU A 106 15.95 17.14 -14.44
N ASP A 107 15.65 17.97 -15.44
CA ASP A 107 14.98 19.27 -15.25
C ASP A 107 13.49 19.13 -14.95
N GLU A 108 12.86 18.02 -15.34
CA GLU A 108 11.46 17.71 -15.04
C GLU A 108 11.28 17.11 -13.64
N LEU A 109 12.36 16.65 -13.01
CA LEU A 109 12.29 16.08 -11.66
C LEU A 109 12.09 17.20 -10.62
N PRO A 110 10.99 17.19 -9.87
CA PRO A 110 10.65 18.30 -9.00
C PRO A 110 11.61 18.39 -7.81
N GLN A 111 12.24 19.55 -7.67
CA GLN A 111 12.98 19.95 -6.47
C GLN A 111 12.01 20.55 -5.45
N MET A 112 11.55 19.70 -4.53
CA MET A 112 10.51 20.02 -3.55
C MET A 112 10.88 19.37 -2.22
N ASN A 113 10.26 19.81 -1.13
CA ASN A 113 10.40 19.12 0.15
C ASN A 113 9.79 17.71 0.10
N LEU A 114 10.08 16.88 1.10
CA LEU A 114 9.70 15.47 1.12
C LEU A 114 8.19 15.23 0.98
N ASP A 115 7.36 16.02 1.68
CA ASP A 115 5.90 15.85 1.66
C ASP A 115 5.30 16.24 0.30
N GLN A 116 5.71 17.38 -0.23
CA GLN A 116 5.29 17.85 -1.56
C GLN A 116 5.74 16.88 -2.65
N ARG A 117 6.98 16.39 -2.56
CA ARG A 117 7.52 15.41 -3.48
C ARG A 117 6.76 14.08 -3.40
N ARG A 118 6.42 13.63 -2.19
CA ARG A 118 5.63 12.41 -2.00
C ARG A 118 4.26 12.56 -2.67
N GLN A 119 3.59 13.68 -2.46
CA GLN A 119 2.29 13.96 -3.09
C GLN A 119 2.40 13.93 -4.62
N HIS A 120 3.34 14.71 -5.18
CA HIS A 120 3.60 14.75 -6.62
C HIS A 120 3.91 13.36 -7.18
N LEU A 121 4.77 12.59 -6.50
CA LEU A 121 5.15 11.25 -6.93
C LEU A 121 3.93 10.32 -7.04
N PHE A 122 3.03 10.35 -6.04
CA PHE A 122 1.81 9.55 -6.08
C PHE A 122 0.84 10.03 -7.16
N ASP A 123 0.69 11.34 -7.35
CA ASP A 123 -0.17 11.89 -8.40
C ASP A 123 0.30 11.46 -9.80
N THR A 124 1.60 11.63 -10.08
CA THR A 124 2.26 11.21 -11.32
C THR A 124 2.17 9.68 -11.50
N TYR A 125 2.37 8.91 -10.43
CA TYR A 125 2.22 7.45 -10.45
C TYR A 125 0.80 7.04 -10.84
N ILE A 126 -0.21 7.65 -10.23
CA ILE A 126 -1.62 7.36 -10.50
C ILE A 126 -1.95 7.67 -11.96
N GLU A 127 -1.52 8.82 -12.47
CA GLU A 127 -1.70 9.18 -13.88
C GLU A 127 -1.10 8.14 -14.82
N ARG A 128 0.13 7.68 -14.54
CA ARG A 128 0.76 6.63 -15.34
C ARG A 128 0.06 5.29 -15.26
N MET A 129 -0.54 4.95 -14.12
CA MET A 129 -1.31 3.70 -13.99
C MET A 129 -2.58 3.71 -14.85
N PHE A 130 -3.21 4.87 -15.04
CA PHE A 130 -4.32 5.03 -15.98
C PHE A 130 -3.82 4.91 -17.43
N HIS A 131 -2.73 5.59 -17.80
CA HIS A 131 -2.19 5.48 -19.17
C HIS A 131 -1.71 4.06 -19.52
N ARG A 132 -1.21 3.29 -18.55
CA ARG A 132 -0.71 1.93 -18.76
C ARG A 132 -1.82 0.95 -19.20
N ARG A 133 -3.08 1.20 -18.85
CA ARG A 133 -4.22 0.31 -19.19
C ARG A 133 -4.74 0.52 -20.62
N GLY A 134 -4.31 1.58 -21.31
CA GLY A 134 -4.71 1.91 -22.69
C GLY A 134 -6.20 2.28 -22.82
N ASP A 135 -6.70 2.37 -24.05
CA ASP A 135 -8.08 2.78 -24.40
C ASP A 135 -9.19 1.79 -23.98
N ARG A 136 -8.87 0.78 -23.18
CA ARG A 136 -9.83 -0.23 -22.71
C ARG A 136 -10.42 0.10 -21.34
N ASP A 137 -10.23 1.32 -20.84
CA ASP A 137 -10.82 1.72 -19.57
C ASP A 137 -12.33 1.97 -19.74
N PRO A 138 -13.20 1.19 -19.05
CA PRO A 138 -14.64 1.31 -19.19
C PRO A 138 -15.20 2.60 -18.55
N TYR A 139 -14.35 3.37 -17.85
CA TYR A 139 -14.76 4.58 -17.12
C TYR A 139 -13.74 5.70 -17.30
N PRO A 140 -14.19 6.97 -17.40
CA PRO A 140 -13.30 8.12 -17.35
C PRO A 140 -12.44 8.15 -16.09
N GLN A 141 -11.18 8.58 -16.22
CA GLN A 141 -10.22 8.65 -15.12
C GLN A 141 -10.75 9.40 -13.89
N ALA A 142 -11.41 10.55 -14.09
CA ALA A 142 -11.97 11.35 -13.01
C ALA A 142 -13.04 10.59 -12.21
N GLN A 143 -13.88 9.81 -12.90
CA GLN A 143 -14.93 9.01 -12.29
C GLN A 143 -14.34 7.82 -11.50
N ALA A 144 -13.38 7.12 -12.09
CA ALA A 144 -12.66 6.05 -11.42
C ALA A 144 -11.94 6.55 -10.15
N LYS A 145 -11.22 7.68 -10.24
CA LYS A 145 -10.57 8.33 -9.08
C LYS A 145 -11.59 8.65 -7.99
N HIS A 146 -12.72 9.25 -8.32
CA HIS A 146 -13.77 9.59 -7.35
C HIS A 146 -14.27 8.36 -6.57
N TRP A 147 -14.59 7.27 -7.27
CA TRP A 147 -15.05 6.04 -6.62
C TRP A 147 -13.98 5.36 -5.77
N LEU A 148 -12.74 5.33 -6.25
CA LEU A 148 -11.62 4.75 -5.50
C LEU A 148 -11.29 5.56 -4.24
N ILE A 149 -11.38 6.89 -4.31
CA ILE A 149 -11.23 7.76 -3.14
C ILE A 149 -12.32 7.46 -2.11
N TRP A 150 -13.59 7.40 -2.56
CA TRP A 150 -14.70 7.06 -1.68
C TRP A 150 -14.54 5.67 -1.04
N LEU A 151 -14.14 4.68 -1.84
CA LEU A 151 -13.91 3.32 -1.36
C LEU A 151 -12.78 3.29 -0.33
N ALA A 152 -11.66 3.95 -0.61
CA ALA A 152 -10.53 4.02 0.31
C ALA A 152 -10.93 4.69 1.64
N GLN A 153 -11.71 5.77 1.60
CA GLN A 153 -12.24 6.41 2.81
C GLN A 153 -13.10 5.45 3.63
N LYS A 154 -14.02 4.72 2.99
CA LYS A 154 -14.86 3.71 3.67
C LYS A 154 -14.05 2.56 4.26
N MET A 155 -13.06 2.07 3.53
CA MET A 155 -12.16 1.03 4.03
C MET A 155 -11.37 1.49 5.27
N VAL A 156 -10.91 2.74 5.28
CA VAL A 156 -10.22 3.34 6.45
C VAL A 156 -11.18 3.46 7.64
N GLU A 157 -12.38 4.02 7.44
CA GLU A 157 -13.40 4.16 8.49
C GLU A 157 -13.75 2.81 9.14
N GLN A 158 -13.84 1.74 8.34
CA GLN A 158 -14.19 0.41 8.81
C GLN A 158 -12.98 -0.44 9.23
N SER A 159 -11.76 0.13 9.21
CA SER A 159 -10.51 -0.58 9.48
C SER A 159 -10.29 -1.83 8.61
N GLN A 160 -10.81 -1.82 7.38
CA GLN A 160 -10.68 -2.90 6.41
C GLN A 160 -9.46 -2.68 5.52
N THR A 161 -8.64 -3.72 5.36
CA THR A 161 -7.47 -3.69 4.46
C THR A 161 -7.67 -4.51 3.19
N VAL A 162 -8.71 -5.34 3.15
CA VAL A 162 -9.10 -6.16 2.00
C VAL A 162 -10.57 -5.86 1.70
N PHE A 163 -10.87 -5.62 0.43
CA PHE A 163 -12.23 -5.37 -0.03
C PHE A 163 -12.80 -6.65 -0.68
N PHE A 164 -13.91 -7.13 -0.13
CA PHE A 164 -14.76 -8.16 -0.71
C PHE A 164 -16.14 -7.55 -0.93
N ILE A 165 -16.71 -7.72 -2.12
CA ILE A 165 -18.02 -7.14 -2.47
C ILE A 165 -19.11 -7.70 -1.55
N GLU A 166 -18.97 -8.97 -1.16
CA GLU A 166 -19.83 -9.70 -0.24
C GLU A 166 -19.82 -9.12 1.17
N GLN A 167 -18.74 -8.44 1.55
CA GLN A 167 -18.60 -7.78 2.86
C GLN A 167 -19.07 -6.33 2.84
N MET A 168 -19.47 -5.80 1.68
CA MET A 168 -19.99 -4.45 1.55
C MET A 168 -21.32 -4.34 2.28
N GLN A 169 -21.30 -3.65 3.42
CA GLN A 169 -22.50 -3.47 4.22
C GLN A 169 -23.40 -2.41 3.59
N PRO A 170 -24.74 -2.57 3.59
CA PRO A 170 -25.68 -1.56 3.11
C PRO A 170 -25.49 -0.17 3.75
N THR A 171 -24.94 -0.14 4.97
CA THR A 171 -24.59 1.08 5.72
C THR A 171 -23.53 1.95 5.04
N TRP A 172 -22.82 1.42 4.04
CA TRP A 172 -21.84 2.19 3.28
C TRP A 172 -22.51 3.20 2.34
N LEU A 173 -23.73 2.92 1.89
CA LEU A 173 -24.47 3.77 0.97
C LEU A 173 -25.14 4.91 1.76
N LEU A 174 -24.69 6.14 1.51
CA LEU A 174 -25.15 7.37 2.17
C LEU A 174 -26.66 7.67 2.02
N ASN A 175 -27.39 6.91 1.20
CA ASN A 175 -28.84 7.05 0.98
C ASN A 175 -29.57 5.72 1.22
N GLN A 176 -29.89 5.44 2.48
CA GLN A 176 -30.70 4.29 2.88
C GLN A 176 -32.06 4.22 2.15
N SER A 177 -32.62 5.38 1.77
CA SER A 177 -33.90 5.50 1.07
C SER A 177 -33.87 5.01 -0.38
N ARG A 178 -32.74 5.09 -1.11
CA ARG A 178 -32.64 4.53 -2.47
C ARG A 178 -32.36 3.03 -2.48
N PHE A 179 -31.68 2.52 -1.45
CA PHE A 179 -31.40 1.09 -1.32
C PHE A 179 -32.65 0.27 -0.94
N LEU A 180 -33.50 0.83 -0.06
CA LEU A 180 -34.82 0.25 0.21
C LEU A 180 -35.67 0.19 -1.05
N ILE A 181 -35.63 1.22 -1.91
CA ILE A 181 -36.34 1.21 -3.21
C ILE A 181 -35.77 0.13 -4.14
N SER A 182 -34.45 -0.09 -4.18
CA SER A 182 -33.87 -1.16 -5.01
C SER A 182 -34.18 -2.57 -4.49
N ILE A 183 -34.23 -2.77 -3.17
CA ILE A 183 -34.68 -4.05 -2.58
C ILE A 183 -36.17 -4.25 -2.84
N TYR A 184 -36.99 -3.21 -2.68
CA TYR A 184 -38.43 -3.26 -2.89
C TYR A 184 -38.78 -3.52 -4.36
N LEU A 185 -38.05 -2.91 -5.31
CA LEU A 185 -38.18 -3.19 -6.74
C LEU A 185 -37.74 -4.61 -7.11
N PHE A 186 -36.70 -5.15 -6.46
CA PHE A 186 -36.28 -6.54 -6.66
C PHE A 186 -37.31 -7.54 -6.12
N TYR A 187 -37.98 -7.22 -5.01
CA TYR A 187 -39.09 -7.99 -4.44
C TYR A 187 -40.44 -7.80 -5.16
N LEU A 188 -40.62 -6.74 -5.95
CA LEU A 188 -41.83 -6.49 -6.75
C LEU A 188 -41.77 -7.10 -8.15
N LEU A 189 -40.58 -7.50 -8.60
CA LEU A 189 -40.32 -8.14 -9.89
C LEU A 189 -40.12 -9.66 -9.78
N TYR A 190 -40.37 -10.24 -8.60
CA TYR A 190 -40.38 -11.68 -8.33
C TYR A 190 -41.58 -12.09 -7.47
#